data_AF-A0A7W0PIU1-F1
#
_entry.id   AF-A0A7W0PIU1-F1
#
_cell.length_a   1.000
_cell.length_b   1.000
_cell.length_c   1.000
_cell.angle_alpha   90.00
_cell.angle_beta   90.00
_cell.angle_gamma   90.00
#
_symmetry.space_group_name_H-M   'P 1'
#
loop_
_entity.id
_entity.type
_entity.pdbx_description
1 polymer ?
#
loop_
_entity_poly.entity_id
_entity_poly.type
_entity_poly.pdbx_seq_one_letter_code
_entity_poly.pdbx_strand_id
1 'polypeptide(L)'
;MHLGHGIGGVRDLPVPESLFFTTAAIVLVVSFVLLGALWRRPLLHRHAEGRRLPGALQAVLLSQGLRIVLGAVSVGLLVLTLATALLGKTLELLNFAPTFVYVIFWLGVPLLSVGLGDVWRVLSPWRAIADATVWAIERSRRAAVPVLDSPWHWGRYPAAVALFAFVALELAHPRPAYPRTLGVAVALYSYWALAGMAVFGRETWTKGGEGFAVAFSLLARIAPFAVRDGAIIVRWPFVGLAGAERVPGTLVFVAVLLGSTSFDGFSQTTTWQNLLGDVRTNVADQSQWVVDLATTFVSVVGLALFVGVVIFTYLVAVSSARLLVHAPRSLAPEFVLPLVPIVFAYLVAHYFSLFVIQGQFIFTLMSDPFGRGEDFLGTVDFAPNLAIVSPETVWYVQVAALVVGHVAGLAIAHDRAVALFESRRDALRSQYPMLGLMVLYTVGGLWLLSQG
;
A
#
# COMPACT_ATOMS: atom_id res chain seq x y z
N MET A 1 7.30 28.33 0.79
CA MET A 1 6.38 27.66 -0.15
C MET A 1 6.42 26.18 0.17
N HIS A 2 5.44 25.68 0.94
CA HIS A 2 5.28 24.25 1.19
C HIS A 2 4.43 23.68 0.06
N LEU A 3 5.07 23.01 -0.90
CA LEU A 3 4.38 22.15 -1.87
C LEU A 3 4.08 20.84 -1.15
N GLY A 4 2.95 20.80 -0.44
CA GLY A 4 2.35 19.55 0.00
C GLY A 4 2.05 18.68 -1.22
N HIS A 5 2.45 17.42 -1.16
CA HIS A 5 2.15 16.45 -2.20
C HIS A 5 0.63 16.23 -2.24
N GLY A 6 0.01 16.54 -3.38
CA GLY A 6 -1.44 16.58 -3.53
C GLY A 6 -1.88 17.99 -3.92
N ILE A 7 -2.08 18.22 -5.20
CA ILE A 7 -2.86 19.36 -5.66
C ILE A 7 -4.22 19.23 -4.96
N GLY A 8 -4.58 20.24 -4.15
CA GLY A 8 -5.73 20.23 -3.25
C GLY A 8 -7.00 19.71 -3.93
N GLY A 9 -7.79 18.98 -3.16
CA GLY A 9 -9.06 18.47 -3.62
C GLY A 9 -9.96 19.61 -4.07
N VAL A 10 -10.91 19.26 -4.93
CA VAL A 10 -11.94 20.21 -5.36
C VAL A 10 -12.78 20.55 -4.13
N ARG A 11 -12.49 21.70 -3.50
CA ARG A 11 -13.28 22.21 -2.36
C ARG A 11 -14.75 22.43 -2.70
N ASP A 12 -15.06 22.60 -3.97
CA ASP A 12 -16.42 22.69 -4.48
C ASP A 12 -16.86 21.31 -5.01
N LEU A 13 -17.37 20.46 -4.11
CA LEU A 13 -18.03 19.22 -4.52
C LEU A 13 -19.11 19.56 -5.57
N PRO A 14 -19.17 18.84 -6.70
CA PRO A 14 -20.19 19.08 -7.72
C PRO A 14 -21.62 18.83 -7.21
N VAL A 15 -21.76 18.21 -6.04
CA VAL A 15 -23.01 17.87 -5.37
C VAL A 15 -22.97 18.26 -3.89
N PRO A 16 -24.13 18.58 -3.27
CA PRO A 16 -24.21 18.86 -1.84
C PRO A 16 -23.62 17.74 -0.97
N GLU A 17 -22.81 18.10 0.02
CA GLU A 17 -22.13 17.16 0.93
C GLU A 17 -23.07 16.14 1.57
N SER A 18 -24.24 16.58 2.03
CA SER A 18 -25.23 15.72 2.67
C SER A 18 -25.76 14.63 1.72
N LEU A 19 -26.02 14.97 0.46
CA LEU A 19 -26.45 14.01 -0.56
C LEU A 19 -25.34 13.03 -0.90
N PHE A 20 -24.10 13.50 -0.93
CA PHE A 20 -22.93 12.70 -1.23
C PHE A 20 -22.70 11.59 -0.18
N PHE A 21 -22.63 11.95 1.11
CA PHE A 21 -22.44 10.97 2.19
C PHE A 21 -23.62 10.02 2.32
N THR A 22 -24.85 10.54 2.19
CA THR A 22 -26.07 9.72 2.26
C THR A 22 -26.12 8.71 1.12
N THR A 23 -25.75 9.10 -0.10
CA THR A 23 -25.74 8.20 -1.26
C THR A 23 -24.71 7.09 -1.10
N ALA A 24 -23.50 7.42 -0.64
CA ALA A 24 -22.47 6.41 -0.39
C ALA A 24 -22.92 5.38 0.67
N ALA A 25 -23.52 5.84 1.76
CA ALA A 25 -24.07 4.96 2.80
C ALA A 25 -25.19 4.06 2.24
N ILE A 26 -26.12 4.63 1.46
CA ILE A 26 -27.20 3.88 0.82
C ILE A 26 -26.63 2.80 -0.13
N VAL A 27 -25.64 3.14 -0.97
CA VAL A 27 -25.02 2.18 -1.89
C VAL A 27 -24.46 0.97 -1.15
N LEU A 28 -23.81 1.18 0.01
CA LEU A 28 -23.29 0.07 0.82
C LEU A 28 -24.39 -0.77 1.45
N VAL A 29 -25.43 -0.14 1.99
CA VAL A 29 -26.58 -0.86 2.57
C VAL A 29 -27.31 -1.67 1.51
N VAL A 30 -27.57 -1.08 0.33
CA VAL A 30 -28.19 -1.78 -0.80
C VAL A 30 -27.30 -2.92 -1.28
N SER A 31 -26.00 -2.69 -1.42
CA SER A 31 -25.04 -3.74 -1.80
C SER A 31 -25.06 -4.89 -0.80
N PHE A 32 -25.10 -4.59 0.50
CA PHE A 32 -25.21 -5.59 1.55
C PHE A 32 -26.49 -6.43 1.44
N VAL A 33 -27.64 -5.76 1.26
CA VAL A 33 -28.94 -6.43 1.10
C VAL A 33 -28.92 -7.34 -0.14
N LEU A 34 -28.38 -6.87 -1.26
CA LEU A 34 -28.26 -7.65 -2.50
C LEU A 34 -27.34 -8.86 -2.33
N LEU A 35 -26.17 -8.68 -1.69
CA LEU A 35 -25.26 -9.79 -1.36
C LEU A 35 -25.96 -10.83 -0.47
N GLY A 36 -26.65 -10.39 0.59
CA GLY A 36 -27.39 -11.27 1.46
C GLY A 36 -28.54 -12.03 0.77
N ALA A 37 -29.16 -11.41 -0.23
CA ALA A 37 -30.26 -12.00 -1.00
C ALA A 37 -29.80 -12.98 -2.10
N LEU A 38 -28.77 -12.59 -2.85
CA LEU A 38 -28.33 -13.25 -4.08
C LEU A 38 -27.12 -14.18 -3.88
N TRP A 39 -26.17 -13.82 -3.02
CA TRP A 39 -24.91 -14.54 -2.81
C TRP A 39 -25.04 -15.52 -1.62
N ARG A 40 -25.68 -16.66 -1.87
CA ARG A 40 -26.05 -17.63 -0.81
C ARG A 40 -25.03 -18.77 -0.59
N ARG A 41 -24.02 -18.88 -1.45
CA ARG A 41 -22.99 -19.93 -1.41
C ARG A 41 -21.63 -19.30 -1.68
N PRO A 42 -20.52 -19.85 -1.17
CA PRO A 42 -19.20 -19.31 -1.46
C PRO A 42 -18.89 -19.47 -2.95
N LEU A 43 -18.68 -18.35 -3.64
CA LEU A 43 -18.39 -18.30 -5.07
C LEU A 43 -16.88 -18.20 -5.33
N LEU A 44 -16.14 -17.43 -4.52
CA LEU A 44 -14.72 -17.22 -4.78
C LEU A 44 -13.91 -18.52 -4.67
N HIS A 45 -14.26 -19.39 -3.71
CA HIS A 45 -13.61 -20.70 -3.57
C HIS A 45 -13.83 -21.60 -4.79
N ARG A 46 -15.00 -21.51 -5.44
CA ARG A 46 -15.32 -22.32 -6.63
C ARG A 46 -14.50 -21.90 -7.85
N HIS A 47 -14.10 -20.63 -7.91
CA HIS A 47 -13.28 -20.10 -8.99
C HIS A 47 -11.76 -20.16 -8.69
N ALA A 48 -11.36 -20.88 -7.62
CA ALA A 48 -9.97 -20.95 -7.17
C ALA A 48 -9.05 -21.82 -8.04
N GLU A 49 -9.60 -22.75 -8.81
CA GLU A 49 -8.81 -23.65 -9.65
C GLU A 49 -8.08 -22.90 -10.78
N GLY A 50 -8.74 -21.89 -11.36
CA GLY A 50 -8.21 -21.10 -12.46
C GLY A 50 -7.86 -21.94 -13.70
N ARG A 51 -7.17 -21.33 -14.65
CA ARG A 51 -6.64 -21.98 -15.86
C ARG A 51 -5.16 -21.66 -16.00
N ARG A 52 -4.36 -22.65 -16.39
CA ARG A 52 -2.94 -22.41 -16.67
C ARG A 52 -2.79 -21.52 -17.90
N LEU A 53 -1.87 -20.57 -17.80
CA LEU A 53 -1.50 -19.69 -18.92
C LEU A 53 -0.83 -20.52 -20.04
N PRO A 54 -0.85 -20.12 -21.32
CA PRO A 54 -0.21 -20.90 -22.38
C PRO A 54 1.28 -21.18 -22.12
N GLY A 55 1.75 -22.39 -22.42
CA GLY A 55 3.08 -22.87 -22.05
C GLY A 55 4.25 -22.00 -22.55
N ALA A 56 4.15 -21.45 -23.76
CA ALA A 56 5.17 -20.57 -24.33
C ALA A 56 5.33 -19.27 -23.53
N LEU A 57 4.22 -18.63 -23.17
CA LEU A 57 4.21 -17.42 -22.35
C LEU A 57 4.72 -17.70 -20.94
N GLN A 58 4.33 -18.83 -20.34
CA GLN A 58 4.86 -19.24 -19.04
C GLN A 58 6.37 -19.46 -19.07
N ALA A 59 6.89 -20.10 -20.12
CA ALA A 59 8.33 -20.35 -20.27
C ALA A 59 9.13 -19.04 -20.30
N VAL A 60 8.62 -18.01 -20.99
CA VAL A 60 9.25 -16.68 -21.02
C VAL A 60 9.15 -15.98 -19.67
N LEU A 61 7.94 -15.90 -19.10
CA LEU A 61 7.67 -15.16 -17.85
C LEU A 61 8.35 -15.77 -16.63
N LEU A 62 8.54 -17.09 -16.61
CA LEU A 62 9.22 -17.80 -15.54
C LEU A 62 10.69 -18.10 -15.86
N SER A 63 11.20 -17.58 -16.99
CA SER A 63 12.60 -17.82 -17.38
C SER A 63 13.57 -17.22 -16.37
N GLN A 64 14.65 -17.96 -16.10
CA GLN A 64 15.74 -17.47 -15.28
C GLN A 64 16.40 -16.22 -15.89
N GLY A 65 16.50 -16.16 -17.22
CA GLY A 65 17.04 -15.01 -17.94
C GLY A 65 16.26 -13.73 -17.68
N LEU A 66 14.92 -13.77 -17.84
CA LEU A 66 14.07 -12.62 -17.55
C LEU A 66 14.20 -12.17 -16.08
N ARG A 67 14.21 -13.12 -15.14
CA ARG A 67 14.40 -12.82 -13.71
C ARG A 67 15.74 -12.13 -13.44
N ILE A 68 16.83 -12.57 -14.08
CA ILE A 68 18.16 -11.94 -13.94
C ILE A 68 18.15 -10.53 -14.52
N VAL A 69 17.58 -10.35 -15.72
CA VAL A 69 17.50 -9.04 -16.39
C VAL A 69 16.69 -8.06 -15.55
N LEU A 70 15.48 -8.45 -15.11
CA LEU A 70 14.64 -7.61 -14.25
C LEU A 70 15.33 -7.32 -12.91
N GLY A 71 15.97 -8.32 -12.29
CA GLY A 71 16.73 -8.12 -11.07
C GLY A 71 17.91 -7.15 -11.25
N ALA A 72 18.64 -7.24 -12.36
CA ALA A 72 19.74 -6.33 -12.68
C ALA A 72 19.25 -4.90 -12.93
N VAL A 73 18.15 -4.73 -13.66
CA VAL A 73 17.50 -3.43 -13.85
C VAL A 73 17.07 -2.83 -12.52
N SER A 74 16.42 -3.61 -11.66
CA SER A 74 16.00 -3.15 -10.32
C SER A 74 17.18 -2.73 -9.45
N VAL A 75 18.27 -3.49 -9.45
CA VAL A 75 19.50 -3.12 -8.72
C VAL A 75 20.11 -1.84 -9.31
N GLY A 76 20.13 -1.71 -10.64
CA GLY A 76 20.55 -0.49 -11.32
C GLY A 76 19.73 0.73 -10.92
N LEU A 77 18.40 0.59 -10.85
CA LEU A 77 17.49 1.63 -10.38
C LEU A 77 17.74 1.99 -8.91
N LEU A 78 17.96 1.01 -8.04
CA LEU A 78 18.32 1.27 -6.63
C LEU A 78 19.62 2.07 -6.51
N VAL A 79 20.65 1.69 -7.27
CA VAL A 79 21.94 2.41 -7.30
C VAL A 79 21.77 3.81 -7.86
N LEU A 80 21.00 3.97 -8.94
CA LEU A 80 20.68 5.27 -9.52
C LEU A 80 19.97 6.17 -8.51
N THR A 81 18.92 5.67 -7.84
CA THR A 81 18.20 6.41 -6.80
C THR A 81 19.13 6.85 -5.68
N LEU A 82 20.02 5.99 -5.19
CA LEU A 82 20.99 6.35 -4.16
C LEU A 82 22.00 7.40 -4.67
N ALA A 83 22.53 7.22 -5.88
CA ALA A 83 23.50 8.13 -6.47
C ALA A 83 22.89 9.52 -6.70
N THR A 84 21.69 9.62 -7.26
CA THR A 84 21.01 10.91 -7.48
C THR A 84 20.59 11.55 -6.17
N ALA A 85 20.12 10.75 -5.21
CA ALA A 85 19.78 11.22 -3.87
C ALA A 85 20.99 11.80 -3.11
N LEU A 86 22.21 11.28 -3.32
CA LEU A 86 23.44 11.68 -2.60
C LEU A 86 24.38 12.63 -3.36
N LEU A 87 24.35 12.62 -4.69
CA LEU A 87 25.26 13.40 -5.55
C LEU A 87 24.55 14.36 -6.51
N GLY A 88 23.24 14.17 -6.73
CA GLY A 88 22.40 15.05 -7.56
C GLY A 88 22.06 16.36 -6.87
N LYS A 89 21.34 17.23 -7.59
CA LYS A 89 20.79 18.48 -7.07
C LYS A 89 19.86 18.24 -5.88
N THR A 90 19.84 19.17 -4.94
CA THR A 90 18.96 19.11 -3.76
C THR A 90 17.55 19.61 -4.03
N LEU A 91 17.32 20.28 -5.16
CA LEU A 91 16.00 20.70 -5.59
C LEU A 91 15.21 19.48 -6.06
N GLU A 92 14.07 19.22 -5.40
CA GLU A 92 13.28 18.00 -5.53
C GLU A 92 12.78 17.76 -6.97
N LEU A 93 12.34 18.83 -7.63
CA LEU A 93 11.85 18.84 -9.02
C LEU A 93 12.91 18.47 -10.05
N LEU A 94 14.20 18.59 -9.71
CA LEU A 94 15.33 18.29 -10.60
C LEU A 94 16.08 17.01 -10.17
N ASN A 95 15.53 16.25 -9.22
CA ASN A 95 16.15 15.04 -8.72
C ASN A 95 15.28 13.83 -9.03
N PHE A 96 15.89 12.80 -9.59
CA PHE A 96 15.21 11.54 -9.90
C PHE A 96 14.62 10.84 -8.67
N ALA A 97 15.33 10.88 -7.53
CA ALA A 97 15.03 10.01 -6.39
C ALA A 97 13.63 10.23 -5.76
N PRO A 98 13.19 11.47 -5.47
CA PRO A 98 11.87 11.69 -4.86
C PRO A 98 10.72 11.22 -5.74
N THR A 99 10.71 11.61 -7.03
CA THR A 99 9.67 11.20 -7.98
C THR A 99 9.69 9.69 -8.19
N PHE A 100 10.87 9.07 -8.32
CA PHE A 100 10.97 7.64 -8.49
C PHE A 100 10.44 6.87 -7.26
N VAL A 101 10.85 7.23 -6.04
CA VAL A 101 10.46 6.51 -4.82
C VAL A 101 8.99 6.72 -4.49
N TYR A 102 8.53 7.97 -4.38
CA TYR A 102 7.18 8.28 -3.90
C TYR A 102 6.10 8.11 -4.96
N VAL A 103 6.42 8.24 -6.25
CA VAL A 103 5.40 8.20 -7.31
C VAL A 103 5.51 6.89 -8.10
N ILE A 104 6.64 6.65 -8.76
CA ILE A 104 6.76 5.51 -9.67
C ILE A 104 6.78 4.18 -8.90
N PHE A 105 7.60 4.09 -7.86
CA PHE A 105 7.75 2.90 -7.05
C PHE A 105 6.57 2.71 -6.11
N TRP A 106 6.33 3.68 -5.21
CA TRP A 106 5.35 3.54 -4.15
C TRP A 106 3.91 3.43 -4.65
N LEU A 107 3.54 4.14 -5.73
CA LEU A 107 2.18 4.07 -6.28
C LEU A 107 2.08 3.12 -7.49
N GLY A 108 3.12 3.08 -8.34
CA GLY A 108 3.10 2.26 -9.56
C GLY A 108 3.18 0.76 -9.28
N VAL A 109 4.00 0.31 -8.34
CA VAL A 109 4.15 -1.13 -8.06
C VAL A 109 2.87 -1.75 -7.47
N PRO A 110 2.13 -1.10 -6.56
CA PRO A 110 0.77 -1.51 -6.18
C PRO A 110 -0.17 -1.73 -7.36
N LEU A 111 -0.24 -0.78 -8.30
CA LEU A 111 -1.10 -0.86 -9.49
C LEU A 111 -0.71 -2.07 -10.35
N LEU A 112 0.59 -2.24 -10.60
CA LEU A 112 1.11 -3.42 -11.30
C LEU A 112 0.78 -4.71 -10.55
N SER A 113 0.86 -4.71 -9.22
CA SER A 113 0.62 -5.90 -8.40
C SER A 113 -0.83 -6.33 -8.45
N VAL A 114 -1.77 -5.39 -8.40
CA VAL A 114 -3.21 -5.66 -8.56
C VAL A 114 -3.54 -6.17 -9.97
N GLY A 115 -2.84 -5.70 -11.00
CA GLY A 115 -3.05 -6.14 -12.38
C GLY A 115 -2.42 -7.49 -12.72
N LEU A 116 -1.19 -7.73 -12.26
CA LEU A 116 -0.30 -8.80 -12.76
C LEU A 116 0.09 -9.85 -11.71
N GLY A 117 -0.28 -9.66 -10.44
CA GLY A 117 0.09 -10.55 -9.34
C GLY A 117 1.35 -10.08 -8.62
N ASP A 118 2.09 -10.99 -7.98
CA ASP A 118 3.25 -10.64 -7.15
C ASP A 118 4.48 -10.30 -8.01
N VAL A 119 4.47 -9.11 -8.64
CA VAL A 119 5.56 -8.60 -9.48
C VAL A 119 6.79 -8.22 -8.65
N TRP A 120 6.61 -7.85 -7.38
CA TRP A 120 7.71 -7.47 -6.51
C TRP A 120 8.70 -8.60 -6.28
N ARG A 121 8.22 -9.85 -6.31
CA ARG A 121 9.06 -11.04 -6.24
C ARG A 121 10.19 -11.07 -7.28
N VAL A 122 9.99 -10.47 -8.46
CA VAL A 122 11.03 -10.37 -9.50
C VAL A 122 11.64 -8.98 -9.61
N LEU A 123 10.91 -7.93 -9.20
CA LEU A 123 11.37 -6.55 -9.26
C LEU A 123 12.13 -6.09 -8.00
N SER A 124 12.17 -6.88 -6.93
CA SER A 124 12.86 -6.49 -5.69
C SER A 124 14.39 -6.46 -5.89
N PRO A 125 15.04 -5.29 -5.78
CA PRO A 125 16.49 -5.19 -5.90
C PRO A 125 17.20 -5.95 -4.79
N TRP A 126 16.64 -5.93 -3.57
CA TRP A 126 17.21 -6.61 -2.41
C TRP A 126 17.18 -8.13 -2.58
N ARG A 127 16.09 -8.66 -3.13
CA ARG A 127 16.00 -10.09 -3.46
C ARG A 127 16.99 -10.48 -4.55
N ALA A 128 17.15 -9.65 -5.59
CA ALA A 128 18.13 -9.89 -6.65
C ALA A 128 19.57 -9.91 -6.11
N ILE A 129 19.92 -8.98 -5.22
CA ILE A 129 21.23 -8.95 -4.53
C ILE A 129 21.41 -10.22 -3.68
N ALA A 130 20.40 -10.61 -2.90
CA ALA A 130 20.45 -11.81 -2.09
C ALA A 130 20.61 -13.08 -2.94
N ASP A 131 19.89 -13.19 -4.05
CA ASP A 131 19.99 -14.30 -4.99
C ASP A 131 21.38 -14.40 -5.64
N ALA A 132 21.95 -13.26 -6.05
CA ALA A 132 23.31 -13.19 -6.59
C ALA A 132 24.36 -13.58 -5.54
N THR A 133 24.15 -13.18 -4.28
CA THR A 133 25.04 -13.50 -3.14
C THR A 133 25.01 -15.01 -2.86
N VAL A 134 23.82 -15.60 -2.79
CA VAL A 134 23.64 -17.06 -2.63
C VAL A 134 24.35 -17.81 -3.76
N TRP A 135 24.11 -17.40 -5.01
CA TRP A 135 24.77 -18.00 -6.18
C TRP A 135 26.30 -17.94 -6.09
N ALA A 136 26.86 -16.81 -5.66
CA ALA A 136 28.32 -16.65 -5.52
C ALA A 136 28.89 -17.56 -4.42
N ILE A 137 28.19 -17.68 -3.28
CA ILE A 137 28.58 -18.57 -2.17
C ILE A 137 28.54 -20.04 -2.62
N GLU A 138 27.46 -20.48 -3.25
CA GLU A 138 27.30 -21.86 -3.72
C GLU A 138 28.33 -22.21 -4.81
N ARG A 139 28.66 -21.25 -5.69
CA ARG A 139 29.73 -21.41 -6.67
C ARG A 139 31.11 -21.63 -6.03
N SER A 140 31.32 -21.12 -4.82
CA SER A 140 32.52 -21.37 -4.01
C SER A 140 32.49 -22.70 -3.23
N ARG A 141 31.52 -23.59 -3.51
CA ARG A 141 31.26 -24.87 -2.82
C ARG A 141 30.94 -24.73 -1.33
N ARG A 142 30.44 -23.56 -0.90
CA ARG A 142 29.92 -23.33 0.45
C ARG A 142 28.40 -23.38 0.43
N ALA A 143 27.79 -23.91 1.48
CA ALA A 143 26.34 -23.87 1.63
C ALA A 143 25.90 -22.45 2.06
N ALA A 144 24.96 -21.86 1.33
CA ALA A 144 24.34 -20.61 1.72
C ALA A 144 23.21 -20.89 2.73
N VAL A 145 23.52 -20.74 4.02
CA VAL A 145 22.58 -20.99 5.13
C VAL A 145 22.31 -19.67 5.85
N PRO A 146 21.08 -19.39 6.29
CA PRO A 146 20.80 -18.22 7.13
C PRO A 146 21.63 -18.24 8.41
N VAL A 147 21.93 -17.04 8.95
CA VAL A 147 22.69 -16.91 10.21
C VAL A 147 21.94 -17.52 11.40
N LEU A 148 20.61 -17.38 11.43
CA LEU A 148 19.75 -17.96 12.45
C LEU A 148 18.89 -19.07 11.84
N ASP A 149 19.07 -20.29 12.34
CA ASP A 149 18.22 -21.45 12.05
C ASP A 149 17.05 -21.54 13.05
N SER A 150 16.39 -20.41 13.30
CA SER A 150 15.32 -20.29 14.29
C SER A 150 13.95 -20.17 13.62
N PRO A 151 12.89 -20.81 14.17
CA PRO A 151 11.56 -20.68 13.64
C PRO A 151 11.06 -19.23 13.71
N TRP A 152 10.59 -18.72 12.57
CA TRP A 152 10.07 -17.36 12.43
C TRP A 152 8.71 -17.21 13.14
N HIS A 153 8.73 -16.55 14.29
CA HIS A 153 7.55 -16.28 15.12
C HIS A 153 7.04 -14.84 15.02
N TRP A 154 7.84 -13.94 14.42
CA TRP A 154 7.52 -12.49 14.32
C TRP A 154 6.40 -12.15 13.33
N GLY A 155 5.92 -13.12 12.54
CA GLY A 155 4.85 -12.89 11.57
C GLY A 155 5.17 -11.72 10.63
N ARG A 156 4.28 -10.72 10.57
CA ARG A 156 4.38 -9.48 9.78
C ARG A 156 4.71 -8.24 10.62
N TYR A 157 5.00 -8.37 11.91
CA TYR A 157 5.33 -7.21 12.75
C TYR A 157 6.56 -6.43 12.25
N PRO A 158 7.67 -7.08 11.84
CA PRO A 158 8.83 -6.32 11.35
C PRO A 158 8.53 -5.62 10.02
N ALA A 159 7.75 -6.24 9.12
CA ALA A 159 7.24 -5.56 7.93
C ALA A 159 6.35 -4.35 8.28
N ALA A 160 5.52 -4.45 9.31
CA ALA A 160 4.66 -3.35 9.75
C ALA A 160 5.48 -2.18 10.33
N VAL A 161 6.55 -2.47 11.06
CA VAL A 161 7.50 -1.45 11.54
C VAL A 161 8.21 -0.76 10.37
N ALA A 162 8.70 -1.53 9.40
CA ALA A 162 9.36 -0.98 8.22
C ALA A 162 8.42 -0.11 7.38
N LEU A 163 7.17 -0.55 7.19
CA LEU A 163 6.15 0.23 6.51
C LEU A 163 5.79 1.49 7.32
N PHE A 164 5.60 1.38 8.64
CA PHE A 164 5.31 2.53 9.50
C PHE A 164 6.43 3.58 9.43
N ALA A 165 7.69 3.15 9.45
CA ALA A 165 8.84 4.04 9.31
C ALA A 165 8.85 4.76 7.94
N PHE A 166 8.49 4.05 6.87
CA PHE A 166 8.37 4.64 5.53
C PHE A 166 7.26 5.71 5.48
N VAL A 167 6.05 5.39 5.93
CA VAL A 167 4.93 6.35 5.90
C VAL A 167 5.09 7.46 6.94
N ALA A 168 5.82 7.23 8.03
CA ALA A 168 6.21 8.28 8.96
C ALA A 168 7.21 9.26 8.33
N LEU A 169 8.18 8.76 7.56
CA LEU A 169 9.05 9.63 6.76
C LEU A 169 8.23 10.45 5.75
N GLU A 170 7.28 9.81 5.07
CA GLU A 170 6.43 10.45 4.06
C GLU A 170 5.53 11.54 4.65
N LEU A 171 4.84 11.25 5.76
CA LEU A 171 3.73 12.08 6.27
C LEU A 171 4.11 12.96 7.47
N ALA A 172 5.15 12.60 8.23
CA ALA A 172 5.53 13.33 9.45
C ALA A 172 6.81 14.14 9.32
N HIS A 173 7.70 13.80 8.37
CA HIS A 173 8.95 14.53 8.22
C HIS A 173 8.72 15.93 7.61
N PRO A 174 9.42 17.00 8.04
CA PRO A 174 9.15 18.36 7.55
C PRO A 174 9.50 18.58 6.08
N ARG A 175 10.43 17.77 5.55
CA ARG A 175 10.88 17.80 4.15
C ARG A 175 11.03 16.37 3.61
N PRO A 176 9.93 15.66 3.34
CA PRO A 176 9.96 14.23 3.00
C PRO A 176 10.64 13.99 1.65
N ALA A 177 10.44 14.89 0.68
CA ALA A 177 11.02 14.81 -0.66
C ALA A 177 12.46 15.33 -0.75
N TYR A 178 13.08 15.77 0.36
CA TYR A 178 14.46 16.23 0.33
C TYR A 178 15.41 15.09 -0.06
N PRO A 179 16.17 15.19 -1.17
CA PRO A 179 16.87 14.03 -1.74
C PRO A 179 17.86 13.36 -0.80
N ARG A 180 18.58 14.12 0.03
CA ARG A 180 19.58 13.54 0.95
C ARG A 180 18.94 12.76 2.09
N THR A 181 17.82 13.25 2.64
CA THR A 181 17.05 12.51 3.65
C THR A 181 16.52 11.22 3.06
N LEU A 182 15.95 11.29 1.85
CA LEU A 182 15.45 10.13 1.14
C LEU A 182 16.57 9.12 0.83
N GLY A 183 17.76 9.58 0.43
CA GLY A 183 18.93 8.72 0.20
C GLY A 183 19.35 7.95 1.45
N VAL A 184 19.37 8.61 2.61
CA VAL A 184 19.62 7.94 3.91
C VAL A 184 18.52 6.92 4.20
N ALA A 185 17.26 7.26 3.99
CA ALA A 185 16.14 6.34 4.21
C ALA A 185 16.21 5.10 3.30
N VAL A 186 16.51 5.27 2.01
CA VAL A 186 16.68 4.16 1.07
C VAL A 186 17.86 3.28 1.47
N ALA A 187 18.96 3.87 1.95
CA ALA A 187 20.11 3.11 2.44
C ALA A 187 19.77 2.31 3.72
N LEU A 188 19.09 2.94 4.69
CA LEU A 188 18.63 2.28 5.92
C LEU A 188 17.64 1.16 5.63
N TYR A 189 16.69 1.39 4.71
CA TYR A 189 15.74 0.35 4.29
C TYR A 189 16.47 -0.79 3.57
N SER A 190 17.44 -0.48 2.71
CA SER A 190 18.24 -1.50 2.03
C SER A 190 19.04 -2.36 3.00
N TYR A 191 19.61 -1.74 4.04
CA TYR A 191 20.24 -2.44 5.13
C TYR A 191 19.24 -3.34 5.87
N TRP A 192 18.07 -2.83 6.24
CA TRP A 192 17.00 -3.60 6.88
C TRP A 192 16.59 -4.83 6.05
N ALA A 193 16.37 -4.65 4.75
CA ALA A 193 15.97 -5.70 3.84
C ALA A 193 17.06 -6.78 3.69
N LEU A 194 18.30 -6.38 3.41
CA LEU A 194 19.41 -7.32 3.17
C LEU A 194 19.86 -8.02 4.45
N ALA A 195 19.97 -7.30 5.58
CA ALA A 195 20.33 -7.88 6.86
C ALA A 195 19.29 -8.92 7.30
N GLY A 196 18.00 -8.61 7.16
CA GLY A 196 16.95 -9.57 7.48
C GLY A 196 16.96 -10.82 6.58
N MET A 197 17.22 -10.67 5.28
CA MET A 197 17.39 -11.82 4.38
C MET A 197 18.62 -12.67 4.73
N ALA A 198 19.73 -12.05 5.15
CA ALA A 198 20.93 -12.76 5.58
C ALA A 198 20.71 -13.51 6.91
N VAL A 199 20.01 -12.88 7.86
CA VAL A 199 19.80 -13.43 9.20
C VAL A 199 18.75 -14.56 9.20
N PHE A 200 17.59 -14.34 8.58
CA PHE A 200 16.44 -15.25 8.66
C PHE A 200 16.17 -16.05 7.37
N GLY A 201 16.94 -15.76 6.32
CA GLY A 201 16.75 -16.35 5.00
C GLY A 201 15.80 -15.56 4.11
N ARG A 202 16.09 -15.54 2.80
CA ARG A 202 15.37 -14.74 1.80
C ARG A 202 13.85 -14.97 1.78
N GLU A 203 13.40 -16.23 1.80
CA GLU A 203 11.98 -16.58 1.65
C GLU A 203 11.19 -16.24 2.92
N THR A 204 11.77 -16.52 4.09
CA THR A 204 11.17 -16.22 5.39
C THR A 204 11.02 -14.72 5.57
N TRP A 205 12.10 -13.96 5.33
CA TRP A 205 12.11 -12.52 5.50
C TRP A 205 11.16 -11.81 4.51
N THR A 206 11.14 -12.21 3.24
CA THR A 206 10.26 -11.58 2.24
C THR A 206 8.76 -11.75 2.58
N LYS A 207 8.39 -12.84 3.28
CA LYS A 207 6.99 -13.11 3.66
C LYS A 207 6.51 -12.32 4.88
N GLY A 208 7.41 -11.75 5.68
CA GLY A 208 7.06 -11.20 7.00
C GLY A 208 7.88 -10.01 7.51
N GLY A 209 9.12 -9.84 7.09
CA GLY A 209 10.01 -8.77 7.54
C GLY A 209 10.21 -7.64 6.54
N GLU A 210 10.08 -7.92 5.24
CA GLU A 210 10.19 -6.90 4.20
C GLU A 210 8.82 -6.22 3.98
N GLY A 211 8.75 -4.92 4.26
CA GLY A 211 7.51 -4.13 4.24
C GLY A 211 6.83 -4.03 2.87
N PHE A 212 7.58 -3.70 1.82
CA PHE A 212 7.06 -3.52 0.46
C PHE A 212 6.60 -4.86 -0.15
N ALA A 213 7.34 -5.93 0.07
CA ALA A 213 6.97 -7.28 -0.32
C ALA A 213 5.67 -7.74 0.35
N VAL A 214 5.48 -7.46 1.64
CA VAL A 214 4.22 -7.77 2.32
C VAL A 214 3.08 -6.91 1.77
N ALA A 215 3.28 -5.61 1.55
CA ALA A 215 2.26 -4.73 0.97
C ALA A 215 1.83 -5.19 -0.43
N PHE A 216 2.79 -5.34 -1.33
CA PHE A 216 2.54 -5.68 -2.72
C PHE A 216 2.02 -7.11 -2.87
N SER A 217 2.48 -8.07 -2.05
CA SER A 217 1.93 -9.44 -2.06
C SER A 217 0.51 -9.52 -1.52
N LEU A 218 0.11 -8.66 -0.57
CA LEU A 218 -1.28 -8.55 -0.14
C LEU A 218 -2.15 -8.00 -1.26
N LEU A 219 -1.74 -6.91 -1.90
CA LEU A 219 -2.46 -6.31 -3.03
C LEU A 219 -2.53 -7.25 -4.25
N ALA A 220 -1.47 -8.01 -4.51
CA ALA A 220 -1.42 -9.03 -5.56
C ALA A 220 -2.47 -10.15 -5.39
N ARG A 221 -3.08 -10.30 -4.21
CA ARG A 221 -4.19 -11.26 -4.02
C ARG A 221 -5.48 -10.83 -4.73
N ILE A 222 -5.60 -9.56 -5.11
CA ILE A 222 -6.69 -9.06 -5.95
C ILE A 222 -6.52 -9.57 -7.39
N ALA A 223 -5.28 -9.77 -7.84
CA ALA A 223 -4.96 -9.99 -9.24
C ALA A 223 -5.57 -11.27 -9.84
N PRO A 224 -5.92 -11.22 -11.14
CA PRO A 224 -6.34 -12.40 -11.89
C PRO A 224 -5.19 -13.37 -12.16
N PHE A 225 -3.93 -12.96 -12.00
CA PHE A 225 -2.76 -13.82 -12.19
C PHE A 225 -2.14 -14.22 -10.85
N ALA A 226 -1.74 -15.49 -10.73
CA ALA A 226 -1.00 -15.99 -9.57
C ALA A 226 -0.03 -17.10 -9.98
N VAL A 227 1.04 -17.27 -9.20
CA VAL A 227 1.95 -18.42 -9.35
C VAL A 227 1.55 -19.50 -8.36
N ARG A 228 1.26 -20.71 -8.84
CA ARG A 228 0.91 -21.88 -8.05
C ARG A 228 1.62 -23.11 -8.61
N ASP A 229 2.30 -23.85 -7.74
CA ASP A 229 3.03 -25.08 -8.10
C ASP A 229 3.99 -24.90 -9.30
N GLY A 230 4.65 -23.73 -9.35
CA GLY A 230 5.59 -23.39 -10.43
C GLY A 230 4.94 -22.97 -11.76
N ALA A 231 3.61 -22.86 -11.83
CA ALA A 231 2.89 -22.43 -13.02
C ALA A 231 2.14 -21.11 -12.79
N ILE A 232 2.00 -20.29 -13.83
CA ILE A 232 1.13 -19.10 -13.80
C ILE A 232 -0.30 -19.54 -14.10
N ILE A 233 -1.21 -19.24 -13.16
CA ILE A 233 -2.64 -19.48 -13.28
C ILE A 233 -3.39 -18.16 -13.47
N VAL A 234 -4.39 -18.19 -14.34
CA VAL A 234 -5.41 -17.15 -14.54
C VAL A 234 -6.65 -17.56 -13.75
N ARG A 235 -7.06 -16.73 -12.80
CA ARG A 235 -8.21 -16.93 -11.92
C ARG A 235 -9.09 -15.69 -11.94
N TRP A 236 -10.30 -15.83 -11.41
CA TRP A 236 -11.14 -14.66 -11.17
C TRP A 236 -10.45 -13.70 -10.17
N PRO A 237 -10.56 -12.37 -10.37
CA PRO A 237 -10.07 -11.39 -9.40
C PRO A 237 -10.61 -11.63 -7.99
N PHE A 238 -9.91 -11.14 -6.97
CA PHE A 238 -10.25 -11.26 -5.54
C PHE A 238 -10.26 -12.67 -4.94
N VAL A 239 -10.15 -13.73 -5.74
CA VAL A 239 -10.10 -15.12 -5.26
C VAL A 239 -8.96 -15.35 -4.26
N GLY A 240 -7.84 -14.63 -4.39
CA GLY A 240 -6.73 -14.69 -3.44
C GLY A 240 -7.06 -14.19 -2.03
N LEU A 241 -8.20 -13.53 -1.83
CA LEU A 241 -8.67 -12.95 -0.58
C LEU A 241 -9.79 -13.76 0.10
N ALA A 242 -10.26 -14.86 -0.50
CA ALA A 242 -11.40 -15.64 -0.01
C ALA A 242 -11.11 -16.50 1.25
N GLY A 243 -9.84 -16.66 1.58
CA GLY A 243 -9.39 -17.43 2.75
C GLY A 243 -9.17 -16.55 3.98
N ALA A 244 -8.96 -17.19 5.12
CA ALA A 244 -8.49 -16.46 6.30
C ALA A 244 -6.97 -16.33 6.32
N GLU A 245 -6.51 -15.29 6.98
CA GLU A 245 -5.10 -14.93 7.10
C GLU A 245 -4.67 -15.06 8.56
N ARG A 246 -3.80 -16.04 8.82
CA ARG A 246 -3.40 -16.44 10.18
C ARG A 246 -2.00 -15.94 10.55
N VAL A 247 -1.30 -15.29 9.62
CA VAL A 247 0.03 -14.75 9.92
C VAL A 247 -0.09 -13.62 10.96
N PRO A 248 0.57 -13.72 12.13
CA PRO A 248 0.55 -12.68 13.16
C PRO A 248 1.00 -11.33 12.61
N GLY A 249 0.47 -10.23 13.14
CA GLY A 249 0.82 -8.88 12.69
C GLY A 249 0.15 -8.43 11.38
N THR A 250 -0.61 -9.28 10.68
CA THR A 250 -1.35 -8.87 9.46
C THR A 250 -2.29 -7.69 9.73
N LEU A 251 -3.06 -7.74 10.82
CA LEU A 251 -3.97 -6.64 11.18
C LEU A 251 -3.19 -5.32 11.38
N VAL A 252 -2.08 -5.36 12.11
CA VAL A 252 -1.24 -4.17 12.33
C VAL A 252 -0.71 -3.65 11.00
N PHE A 253 -0.23 -4.52 10.14
CA PHE A 253 0.27 -4.15 8.82
C PHE A 253 -0.80 -3.47 7.95
N VAL A 254 -2.00 -4.06 7.87
CA VAL A 254 -3.13 -3.48 7.12
C VAL A 254 -3.60 -2.17 7.77
N ALA A 255 -3.57 -2.08 9.10
CA ALA A 255 -3.91 -0.86 9.81
C ALA A 255 -2.89 0.26 9.59
N VAL A 256 -1.62 -0.04 9.37
CA VAL A 256 -0.63 0.96 8.94
C VAL A 256 -0.99 1.51 7.57
N LEU A 257 -1.38 0.65 6.61
CA LEU A 257 -1.80 1.11 5.27
C LEU A 257 -3.05 1.99 5.33
N LEU A 258 -4.11 1.55 6.01
CA LEU A 258 -5.35 2.35 6.12
C LEU A 258 -5.17 3.60 6.99
N GLY A 259 -4.52 3.45 8.13
CA GLY A 259 -4.30 4.52 9.10
C GLY A 259 -3.41 5.62 8.55
N SER A 260 -2.36 5.30 7.78
CA SER A 260 -1.53 6.30 7.11
C SER A 260 -2.29 7.11 6.07
N THR A 261 -3.06 6.47 5.19
CA THR A 261 -3.91 7.22 4.23
C THR A 261 -4.98 8.07 4.92
N SER A 262 -5.55 7.59 6.03
CA SER A 262 -6.53 8.38 6.80
C SER A 262 -5.87 9.57 7.50
N PHE A 263 -4.66 9.37 8.04
CA PHE A 263 -3.87 10.44 8.63
C PHE A 263 -3.42 11.45 7.57
N ASP A 264 -3.04 11.01 6.37
CA ASP A 264 -2.67 11.89 5.25
C ASP A 264 -3.80 12.89 4.93
N GLY A 265 -5.02 12.39 4.68
CA GLY A 265 -6.18 13.26 4.47
C GLY A 265 -6.49 14.16 5.68
N PHE A 266 -6.37 13.62 6.90
CA PHE A 266 -6.62 14.41 8.11
C PHE A 266 -5.56 15.50 8.34
N SER A 267 -4.31 15.23 7.96
CA SER A 267 -3.20 16.15 8.15
C SER A 267 -3.35 17.42 7.31
N GLN A 268 -4.15 17.37 6.24
CA GLN A 268 -4.44 18.52 5.38
C GLN A 268 -5.56 19.41 5.93
N THR A 269 -6.31 18.95 6.93
CA THR A 269 -7.40 19.73 7.54
C THR A 269 -6.89 20.98 8.27
N THR A 270 -7.73 22.01 8.33
CA THR A 270 -7.44 23.24 9.10
C THR A 270 -7.18 22.95 10.58
N THR A 271 -7.90 21.99 11.16
CA THR A 271 -7.70 21.56 12.56
C THR A 271 -6.28 21.07 12.81
N TRP A 272 -5.76 20.21 11.93
CA TRP A 272 -4.41 19.68 12.07
C TRP A 272 -3.34 20.75 11.79
N GLN A 273 -3.54 21.56 10.76
CA GLN A 273 -2.62 22.64 10.41
C GLN A 273 -2.54 23.70 11.52
N ASN A 274 -3.66 24.01 12.20
CA ASN A 274 -3.66 24.88 13.37
C ASN A 274 -2.91 24.26 14.54
N LEU A 275 -3.11 22.96 14.83
CA LEU A 275 -2.36 22.26 15.87
C LEU A 275 -0.84 22.31 15.61
N LEU A 276 -0.40 22.03 14.38
CA LEU A 276 1.01 22.15 14.02
C LEU A 276 1.51 23.60 14.07
N GLY A 277 0.65 24.56 13.73
CA GLY A 277 0.90 25.99 13.92
C GLY A 277 1.17 26.34 15.38
N ASP A 278 0.29 25.93 16.29
CA ASP A 278 0.41 26.15 17.73
C ASP A 278 1.66 25.49 18.30
N VAL A 279 1.99 24.28 17.86
CA VAL A 279 3.24 23.62 18.26
C VAL A 279 4.44 24.45 17.81
N ARG A 280 4.45 24.93 16.55
CA ARG A 280 5.53 25.77 16.02
C ARG A 280 5.67 27.09 16.77
N THR A 281 4.56 27.75 17.12
CA THR A 281 4.60 29.01 17.87
C THR A 281 5.07 28.82 19.30
N ASN A 282 4.66 27.73 19.97
CA ASN A 282 5.08 27.41 21.34
C ASN A 282 6.57 27.11 21.47
N VAL A 283 7.22 26.63 20.41
CA VAL A 283 8.67 26.40 20.37
C VAL A 283 9.41 27.35 19.42
N ALA A 284 8.81 28.48 19.05
CA ALA A 284 9.37 29.40 18.05
C ALA A 284 10.70 30.01 18.48
N ASP A 285 10.92 30.18 19.79
CA ASP A 285 12.17 30.71 20.35
C ASP A 285 13.31 29.67 20.35
N GLN A 286 13.01 28.41 19.99
CA GLN A 286 14.00 27.34 19.93
C GLN A 286 14.66 27.27 18.54
N SER A 287 15.79 26.58 18.47
CA SER A 287 16.47 26.31 17.19
C SER A 287 15.59 25.50 16.24
N GLN A 288 15.73 25.71 14.92
CA GLN A 288 14.93 25.07 13.88
C GLN A 288 14.82 23.54 14.01
N TRP A 289 15.89 22.86 14.41
CA TRP A 289 15.87 21.39 14.57
C TRP A 289 14.93 20.92 15.69
N VAL A 290 14.73 21.73 16.74
CA VAL A 290 13.77 21.45 17.83
C VAL A 290 12.34 21.62 17.32
N VAL A 291 12.09 22.66 16.52
CA VAL A 291 10.79 22.89 15.86
C VAL A 291 10.44 21.72 14.93
N ASP A 292 11.40 21.33 14.09
CA ASP A 292 11.28 20.18 13.18
C ASP A 292 11.03 18.88 13.96
N LEU A 293 11.76 18.63 15.04
CA LEU A 293 11.58 17.45 15.88
C LEU A 293 10.22 17.43 16.57
N ALA A 294 9.77 18.56 17.14
CA ALA A 294 8.48 18.67 17.81
C ALA A 294 7.31 18.43 16.84
N THR A 295 7.35 19.06 15.66
CA THR A 295 6.32 18.88 14.63
C THR A 295 6.31 17.47 14.04
N THR A 296 7.49 16.87 13.85
CA THR A 296 7.63 15.47 13.45
C THR A 296 7.04 14.55 14.51
N PHE A 297 7.37 14.77 15.79
CA PHE A 297 6.87 13.95 16.89
C PHE A 297 5.35 13.99 16.99
N VAL A 298 4.75 15.18 16.93
CA VAL A 298 3.28 15.36 16.93
C VAL A 298 2.65 14.61 15.76
N SER A 299 3.27 14.67 14.58
CA SER A 299 2.79 13.98 13.38
C SER A 299 2.95 12.46 13.44
N VAL A 300 4.04 11.95 14.01
CA VAL A 300 4.22 10.50 14.26
C VAL A 300 3.20 10.00 15.29
N VAL A 301 2.90 10.78 16.34
CA VAL A 301 1.86 10.44 17.31
C VAL A 301 0.47 10.44 16.67
N GLY A 302 0.16 11.45 15.84
CA GLY A 302 -1.09 11.50 15.08
C GLY A 302 -1.25 10.29 14.15
N LEU A 303 -0.22 9.96 13.38
CA LEU A 303 -0.17 8.78 12.54
C LEU A 303 -0.40 7.48 13.35
N ALA A 304 0.32 7.31 14.46
CA ALA A 304 0.16 6.15 15.34
C ALA A 304 -1.27 6.05 15.94
N LEU A 305 -1.88 7.19 16.28
CA LEU A 305 -3.27 7.25 16.75
C LEU A 305 -4.24 6.74 15.69
N PHE A 306 -4.10 7.19 14.44
CA PHE A 306 -4.95 6.72 13.33
C PHE A 306 -4.79 5.21 13.07
N VAL A 307 -3.56 4.69 13.11
CA VAL A 307 -3.32 3.24 13.04
C VAL A 307 -4.01 2.52 14.21
N GLY A 308 -3.91 3.06 15.42
CA GLY A 308 -4.60 2.56 16.60
C GLY A 308 -6.12 2.56 16.47
N VAL A 309 -6.71 3.62 15.90
CA VAL A 309 -8.15 3.74 15.65
C VAL A 309 -8.62 2.67 14.67
N VAL A 310 -7.87 2.40 13.59
CA VAL A 310 -8.21 1.33 12.64
C VAL A 310 -8.19 -0.03 13.35
N ILE A 311 -7.14 -0.33 14.12
CA ILE A 311 -7.05 -1.59 14.90
C ILE A 311 -8.23 -1.69 15.87
N PHE A 312 -8.50 -0.63 16.62
CA PHE A 312 -9.55 -0.61 17.63
C PHE A 312 -10.94 -0.83 17.02
N THR A 313 -11.32 -0.02 16.03
CA THR A 313 -12.62 -0.11 15.36
C THR A 313 -12.83 -1.48 14.70
N TYR A 314 -11.78 -2.02 14.07
CA TYR A 314 -11.81 -3.36 13.50
C TYR A 314 -12.04 -4.45 14.56
N LEU A 315 -11.27 -4.42 15.65
CA LEU A 315 -11.40 -5.41 16.73
C LEU A 315 -12.76 -5.33 17.42
N VAL A 316 -13.31 -4.12 17.60
CA VAL A 316 -14.66 -3.92 18.14
C VAL A 316 -15.70 -4.54 17.20
N ALA A 317 -15.62 -4.28 15.90
CA ALA A 317 -16.56 -4.84 14.91
C ALA A 317 -16.51 -6.37 14.90
N VAL A 318 -15.31 -6.96 14.83
CA VAL A 318 -15.12 -8.41 14.81
C VAL A 318 -15.54 -9.08 16.12
N SER A 319 -15.24 -8.45 17.26
CA SER A 319 -15.66 -8.96 18.58
C SER A 319 -17.18 -8.92 18.73
N SER A 320 -17.81 -7.85 18.25
CA SER A 320 -19.27 -7.72 18.22
C SER A 320 -19.89 -8.79 17.31
N ALA A 321 -19.31 -9.03 16.14
CA ALA A 321 -19.74 -10.09 15.23
C ALA A 321 -19.64 -11.46 15.88
N ARG A 322 -18.52 -11.74 16.57
CA ARG A 322 -18.30 -12.98 17.32
C ARG A 322 -19.35 -13.20 18.40
N LEU A 323 -19.67 -12.15 19.18
CA LEU A 323 -20.69 -12.22 20.24
C LEU A 323 -22.09 -12.48 19.68
N LEU A 324 -22.47 -11.79 18.60
CA LEU A 324 -23.79 -11.94 17.97
C LEU A 324 -24.07 -13.36 17.47
N VAL A 325 -23.03 -14.08 17.03
CA VAL A 325 -23.15 -15.44 16.47
C VAL A 325 -22.59 -16.52 17.39
N HIS A 326 -22.20 -16.17 18.62
CA HIS A 326 -21.63 -17.08 19.61
C HIS A 326 -20.45 -17.92 19.07
N ALA A 327 -19.59 -17.31 18.23
CA ALA A 327 -18.49 -18.04 17.61
C ALA A 327 -17.42 -18.45 18.65
N PRO A 328 -16.95 -19.72 18.64
CA PRO A 328 -16.04 -20.24 19.65
C PRO A 328 -14.62 -19.67 19.54
N ARG A 329 -14.23 -19.20 18.35
CA ARG A 329 -12.90 -18.65 18.07
C ARG A 329 -12.99 -17.20 17.61
N SER A 330 -11.85 -16.50 17.62
CA SER A 330 -11.76 -15.14 17.07
C SER A 330 -12.06 -15.14 15.57
N LEU A 331 -12.82 -14.15 15.13
CA LEU A 331 -13.14 -13.91 13.71
C LEU A 331 -12.14 -12.94 13.05
N ALA A 332 -11.14 -12.44 13.77
CA ALA A 332 -10.18 -11.47 13.22
C ALA A 332 -9.35 -12.04 12.05
N PRO A 333 -8.79 -13.26 12.14
CA PRO A 333 -8.11 -13.87 10.98
C PRO A 333 -9.04 -14.08 9.78
N GLU A 334 -10.34 -14.20 10.03
CA GLU A 334 -11.40 -14.47 9.05
C GLU A 334 -11.78 -13.23 8.24
N PHE A 335 -11.79 -12.05 8.86
CA PHE A 335 -12.27 -10.82 8.20
C PHE A 335 -11.20 -9.76 7.93
N VAL A 336 -9.90 -10.09 8.04
CA VAL A 336 -8.83 -9.09 7.78
C VAL A 336 -8.56 -8.85 6.29
N LEU A 337 -8.63 -9.89 5.44
CA LEU A 337 -8.37 -9.76 3.99
C LEU A 337 -9.42 -8.92 3.23
N PRO A 338 -10.70 -8.87 3.62
CA PRO A 338 -11.67 -7.89 3.13
C PRO A 338 -11.23 -6.42 3.20
N LEU A 339 -10.26 -6.06 4.06
CA LEU A 339 -9.71 -4.71 4.12
C LEU A 339 -8.73 -4.39 2.98
N VAL A 340 -8.19 -5.39 2.28
CA VAL A 340 -7.17 -5.19 1.24
C VAL A 340 -7.70 -4.42 0.01
N PRO A 341 -8.90 -4.70 -0.55
CA PRO A 341 -9.47 -3.87 -1.61
C PRO A 341 -9.76 -2.44 -1.15
N ILE A 342 -10.04 -2.24 0.13
CA ILE A 342 -10.26 -0.91 0.71
C ILE A 342 -8.93 -0.15 0.72
N VAL A 343 -7.85 -0.77 1.20
CA VAL A 343 -6.50 -0.19 1.10
C VAL A 343 -6.17 0.24 -0.32
N PHE A 344 -6.45 -0.62 -1.30
CA PHE A 344 -6.21 -0.29 -2.71
C PHE A 344 -7.04 0.90 -3.19
N ALA A 345 -8.33 0.93 -2.83
CA ALA A 345 -9.20 2.04 -3.16
C ALA A 345 -8.76 3.36 -2.53
N TYR A 346 -8.28 3.35 -1.28
CA TYR A 346 -7.71 4.54 -0.65
C TYR A 346 -6.47 5.03 -1.36
N LEU A 347 -5.56 4.12 -1.76
CA LEU A 347 -4.38 4.46 -2.55
C LEU A 347 -4.75 5.15 -3.86
N VAL A 348 -5.72 4.59 -4.60
CA VAL A 348 -6.18 5.21 -5.85
C VAL A 348 -6.86 6.55 -5.58
N ALA A 349 -7.74 6.64 -4.59
CA ALA A 349 -8.45 7.88 -4.31
C ALA A 349 -7.51 9.01 -3.87
N HIS A 350 -6.54 8.75 -3.00
CA HIS A 350 -5.69 9.83 -2.48
C HIS A 350 -4.56 10.20 -3.45
N TYR A 351 -4.06 9.25 -4.25
CA TYR A 351 -2.84 9.45 -5.02
C TYR A 351 -3.00 9.38 -6.54
N PHE A 352 -4.21 9.25 -7.07
CA PHE A 352 -4.44 9.22 -8.53
C PHE A 352 -3.91 10.47 -9.25
N SER A 353 -4.26 11.67 -8.78
CA SER A 353 -3.81 12.93 -9.39
C SER A 353 -2.30 13.08 -9.31
N LEU A 354 -1.71 12.74 -8.15
CA LEU A 354 -0.27 12.73 -7.95
C LEU A 354 0.42 11.79 -8.94
N PHE A 355 -0.09 10.56 -9.09
CA PHE A 355 0.49 9.58 -10.01
C PHE A 355 0.44 10.05 -11.47
N VAL A 356 -0.70 10.59 -11.91
CA VAL A 356 -0.89 11.02 -13.30
C VAL A 356 -0.12 12.31 -13.62
N ILE A 357 -0.08 13.27 -12.70
CA ILE A 357 0.55 14.57 -12.93
C ILE A 357 2.04 14.50 -12.62
N GLN A 358 2.42 14.11 -11.41
CA GLN A 358 3.83 14.05 -11.02
C GLN A 358 4.57 12.90 -11.72
N GLY A 359 3.88 11.81 -12.06
CA GLY A 359 4.48 10.70 -12.79
C GLY A 359 5.03 11.10 -14.16
N GLN A 360 4.48 12.13 -14.81
CA GLN A 360 4.98 12.65 -16.08
C GLN A 360 6.41 13.18 -15.99
N PHE A 361 6.82 13.71 -14.83
CA PHE A 361 8.17 14.25 -14.65
C PHE A 361 9.26 13.18 -14.75
N ILE A 362 8.91 11.89 -14.65
CA ILE A 362 9.90 10.82 -14.77
C ILE A 362 10.56 10.80 -16.15
N PHE A 363 9.85 11.22 -17.22
CA PHE A 363 10.42 11.28 -18.57
C PHE A 363 11.57 12.28 -18.65
N THR A 364 11.42 13.47 -18.05
CA THR A 364 12.48 14.46 -17.95
C THR A 364 13.61 13.98 -17.02
N LEU A 365 13.24 13.46 -15.85
CA LEU A 365 14.19 13.03 -14.81
C LEU A 365 15.00 11.78 -15.17
N MET A 366 14.52 10.94 -16.10
CA MET A 366 15.33 9.83 -16.62
C MET A 366 16.41 10.29 -17.60
N SER A 367 16.18 11.40 -18.32
CA SER A 367 17.18 12.01 -19.20
C SER A 367 18.22 12.85 -18.44
N ASP A 368 17.80 13.56 -17.40
CA ASP A 368 18.67 14.35 -16.51
C ASP A 368 18.56 13.92 -15.03
N PRO A 369 19.00 12.70 -14.66
CA PRO A 369 18.76 12.15 -13.32
C PRO A 369 19.46 12.91 -12.19
N PHE A 370 20.57 13.60 -12.49
CA PHE A 370 21.32 14.38 -11.51
C PHE A 370 20.94 15.87 -11.48
N GLY A 371 20.14 16.36 -12.43
CA GLY A 371 19.78 17.77 -12.56
C GLY A 371 20.95 18.65 -13.03
N ARG A 372 21.75 18.14 -13.97
CA ARG A 372 22.99 18.78 -14.48
C ARG A 372 22.86 19.24 -15.94
N GLY A 373 21.69 19.08 -16.55
CA GLY A 373 21.45 19.34 -17.97
C GLY A 373 21.91 18.21 -18.87
N GLU A 374 21.98 16.98 -18.34
CA GLU A 374 22.22 15.77 -19.15
C GLU A 374 20.97 15.46 -20.00
N ASP A 375 21.16 14.82 -21.15
CA ASP A 375 20.03 14.39 -22.00
C ASP A 375 20.27 12.98 -22.55
N PHE A 376 20.24 11.98 -21.65
CA PHE A 376 20.57 10.60 -22.03
C PHE A 376 19.55 9.95 -22.97
N LEU A 377 18.27 10.36 -22.90
CA LEU A 377 17.18 9.74 -23.67
C LEU A 377 16.53 10.70 -24.68
N GLY A 378 16.98 11.96 -24.78
CA GLY A 378 16.39 12.95 -25.67
C GLY A 378 15.07 13.54 -25.17
N THR A 379 14.82 13.49 -23.85
CA THR A 379 13.52 13.84 -23.24
C THR A 379 13.61 14.95 -22.18
N VAL A 380 14.74 15.64 -22.08
CA VAL A 380 14.89 16.76 -21.13
C VAL A 380 13.89 17.91 -21.42
N ASP A 381 13.53 18.12 -22.68
CA ASP A 381 12.56 19.14 -23.11
C ASP A 381 11.09 18.69 -23.00
N PHE A 382 10.83 17.47 -22.52
CA PHE A 382 9.47 17.01 -22.28
C PHE A 382 8.79 17.91 -21.24
N ALA A 383 7.72 18.60 -21.64
CA ALA A 383 6.94 19.47 -20.78
C ALA A 383 5.71 18.71 -20.24
N PRO A 384 5.63 18.41 -18.93
CA PRO A 384 4.46 17.76 -18.34
C PRO A 384 3.18 18.58 -18.51
N ASN A 385 2.10 17.93 -18.91
CA ASN A 385 0.79 18.56 -18.98
C ASN A 385 0.11 18.47 -17.59
N LEU A 386 0.16 19.57 -16.85
CA LEU A 386 -0.47 19.65 -15.52
C LEU A 386 -2.01 19.68 -15.58
N ALA A 387 -2.58 19.95 -16.75
CA ALA A 387 -4.03 19.97 -17.01
C ALA A 387 -4.53 18.69 -17.69
N ILE A 388 -3.74 17.61 -17.68
CA ILE A 388 -4.10 16.33 -18.32
C ILE A 388 -5.37 15.71 -17.74
N VAL A 389 -5.66 15.95 -16.47
CA VAL A 389 -6.86 15.51 -15.77
C VAL A 389 -7.56 16.70 -15.14
N SER A 390 -8.86 16.85 -15.39
CA SER A 390 -9.64 17.90 -14.75
C SER A 390 -9.90 17.55 -13.28
N PRO A 391 -10.11 18.56 -12.41
CA PRO A 391 -10.45 18.30 -11.02
C PRO A 391 -11.76 17.50 -10.85
N GLU A 392 -12.72 17.70 -11.75
CA GLU A 392 -13.95 16.89 -11.82
C GLU A 392 -13.66 15.40 -12.12
N THR A 393 -12.73 15.13 -13.04
CA THR A 393 -12.31 13.74 -13.34
C THR A 393 -11.66 13.09 -12.14
N VAL A 394 -10.79 13.82 -11.43
CA VAL A 394 -10.15 13.33 -10.20
C VAL A 394 -11.22 12.97 -9.18
N TRP A 395 -12.22 13.83 -8.98
CA TRP A 395 -13.34 13.56 -8.09
C TRP A 395 -14.10 12.29 -8.44
N TYR A 396 -14.50 12.09 -9.71
CA TYR A 396 -15.20 10.86 -10.12
C TYR A 396 -14.36 9.60 -9.88
N VAL A 397 -13.06 9.65 -10.16
CA VAL A 397 -12.14 8.52 -9.93
C VAL A 397 -12.03 8.22 -8.42
N GLN A 398 -11.93 9.24 -7.58
CA GLN A 398 -11.88 9.10 -6.13
C GLN A 398 -13.11 8.40 -5.57
N VAL A 399 -14.29 8.88 -5.96
CA VAL A 399 -15.58 8.34 -5.53
C VAL A 399 -15.75 6.91 -6.02
N ALA A 400 -15.50 6.67 -7.32
CA ALA A 400 -15.61 5.35 -7.91
C ALA A 400 -14.67 4.36 -7.23
N ALA A 401 -13.40 4.73 -7.01
CA ALA A 401 -12.43 3.89 -6.34
C ALA A 401 -12.90 3.51 -4.93
N LEU A 402 -13.32 4.48 -4.11
CA LEU A 402 -13.80 4.22 -2.76
C LEU A 402 -15.04 3.33 -2.74
N VAL A 403 -16.06 3.63 -3.55
CA VAL A 403 -17.28 2.82 -3.59
C VAL A 403 -16.99 1.39 -4.05
N VAL A 404 -16.25 1.22 -5.15
CA VAL A 404 -15.91 -0.10 -5.69
C VAL A 404 -15.06 -0.90 -4.69
N GLY A 405 -14.06 -0.27 -4.06
CA GLY A 405 -13.21 -0.92 -3.06
C GLY A 405 -13.97 -1.42 -1.84
N HIS A 406 -14.89 -0.61 -1.31
CA HIS A 406 -15.70 -1.00 -0.16
C HIS A 406 -16.75 -2.06 -0.51
N VAL A 407 -17.40 -1.96 -1.67
CA VAL A 407 -18.32 -2.99 -2.15
C VAL A 407 -17.58 -4.31 -2.37
N ALA A 408 -16.36 -4.28 -2.94
CA ALA A 408 -15.52 -5.45 -3.09
C ALA A 408 -15.12 -6.04 -1.73
N GLY A 409 -14.70 -5.20 -0.77
CA GLY A 409 -14.40 -5.63 0.60
C GLY A 409 -15.61 -6.31 1.26
N LEU A 410 -16.79 -5.71 1.15
CA LEU A 410 -18.04 -6.27 1.66
C LEU A 410 -18.40 -7.61 1.01
N ALA A 411 -18.23 -7.73 -0.31
CA ALA A 411 -18.48 -8.96 -1.04
C ALA A 411 -17.56 -10.10 -0.58
N ILE A 412 -16.27 -9.82 -0.36
CA ILE A 412 -15.29 -10.80 0.15
C ILE A 412 -15.60 -11.18 1.59
N ALA A 413 -15.96 -10.21 2.44
CA ALA A 413 -16.36 -10.49 3.82
C ALA A 413 -17.61 -11.38 3.89
N HIS A 414 -18.60 -11.09 3.04
CA HIS A 414 -19.83 -11.89 2.93
C HIS A 414 -19.55 -13.29 2.39
N ASP A 415 -18.75 -13.43 1.33
CA ASP A 415 -18.34 -14.74 0.79
C ASP A 415 -17.66 -15.59 1.87
N ARG A 416 -16.77 -14.97 2.67
CA ARG A 416 -16.11 -15.65 3.79
C ARG A 416 -17.09 -16.04 4.89
N ALA A 417 -18.05 -15.19 5.24
CA ALA A 417 -19.05 -15.49 6.26
C ALA A 417 -19.94 -16.67 5.84
N VAL A 418 -20.37 -16.71 4.58
CA VAL A 418 -21.15 -17.82 4.02
C VAL A 418 -20.32 -19.10 3.92
N ALA A 419 -19.00 -19.01 3.75
CA ALA A 419 -18.11 -20.16 3.81
C ALA A 419 -17.87 -20.68 5.25
N LEU A 420 -17.97 -19.81 6.25
CA LEU A 420 -17.62 -20.11 7.64
C LEU A 420 -18.80 -20.67 8.44
N PHE A 421 -20.02 -20.15 8.22
CA PHE A 421 -21.20 -20.50 9.00
C PHE A 421 -22.16 -21.38 8.19
N GLU A 422 -22.57 -22.51 8.78
CA GLU A 422 -23.58 -23.40 8.17
C GLU A 422 -24.96 -22.73 8.12
N SER A 423 -25.29 -21.96 9.16
CA SER A 423 -26.53 -21.22 9.29
C SER A 423 -26.46 -19.90 8.52
N ARG A 424 -27.35 -19.73 7.54
CA ARG A 424 -27.50 -18.46 6.78
C ARG A 424 -27.78 -17.27 7.69
N ARG A 425 -28.54 -17.49 8.77
CA ARG A 425 -28.89 -16.43 9.73
C ARG A 425 -27.65 -15.92 10.44
N ASP A 426 -26.74 -16.82 10.82
CA ASP A 426 -25.53 -16.46 11.54
C ASP A 426 -24.48 -15.85 10.60
N ALA A 427 -24.40 -16.33 9.35
CA ALA A 427 -23.62 -15.67 8.30
C ALA A 427 -24.03 -14.18 8.18
N LEU A 428 -25.33 -13.88 8.02
CA LEU A 428 -25.82 -12.50 7.91
C LEU A 428 -25.60 -11.68 9.19
N ARG A 429 -25.89 -12.24 10.36
CA ARG A 429 -25.72 -11.56 11.65
C ARG A 429 -24.27 -11.20 11.94
N SER A 430 -23.31 -12.05 11.54
CA SER A 430 -21.89 -11.76 11.67
C SER A 430 -21.48 -10.52 10.86
N GLN A 431 -22.21 -10.19 9.80
CA GLN A 431 -21.88 -9.09 8.91
C GLN A 431 -22.47 -7.75 9.33
N TYR A 432 -23.44 -7.68 10.25
CA TYR A 432 -23.99 -6.38 10.67
C TYR A 432 -22.93 -5.46 11.31
N PRO A 433 -22.08 -5.93 12.24
CA PRO A 433 -21.01 -5.09 12.77
C PRO A 433 -19.95 -4.75 11.72
N MET A 434 -19.69 -5.68 10.79
CA MET A 434 -18.76 -5.45 9.69
C MET A 434 -19.29 -4.39 8.71
N LEU A 435 -20.59 -4.40 8.41
CA LEU A 435 -21.25 -3.36 7.62
C LEU A 435 -21.14 -2.01 8.32
N GLY A 436 -21.37 -1.96 9.64
CA GLY A 436 -21.17 -0.74 10.43
C GLY A 436 -19.76 -0.20 10.31
N LEU A 437 -18.75 -1.07 10.38
CA LEU A 437 -17.35 -0.71 10.16
C LEU A 437 -17.10 -0.16 8.74
N MET A 438 -17.67 -0.82 7.71
CA MET A 438 -17.52 -0.40 6.32
C MET A 438 -18.16 0.97 6.06
N VAL A 439 -19.34 1.22 6.63
CA VAL A 439 -20.00 2.53 6.55
C VAL A 439 -19.17 3.59 7.27
N LEU A 440 -18.65 3.28 8.46
CA LEU A 440 -17.76 4.20 9.19
C LEU A 440 -16.52 4.57 8.36
N TYR A 441 -15.85 3.59 7.77
CA TYR A 441 -14.67 3.85 6.94
C TYR A 441 -15.01 4.60 5.67
N THR A 442 -16.11 4.24 4.99
CA THR A 442 -16.50 4.93 3.75
C THR A 442 -16.87 6.39 4.02
N VAL A 443 -17.75 6.64 4.99
CA VAL A 443 -18.19 8.00 5.32
C VAL A 443 -17.01 8.81 5.86
N GLY A 444 -16.19 8.21 6.74
CA GLY A 444 -14.98 8.86 7.25
C GLY A 444 -13.97 9.19 6.15
N GLY A 445 -13.72 8.28 5.22
CA GLY A 445 -12.83 8.49 4.08
C GLY A 445 -13.34 9.56 3.11
N LEU A 446 -14.64 9.56 2.83
CA LEU A 446 -15.27 10.60 2.00
C LEU A 446 -15.23 11.97 2.69
N TRP A 447 -15.40 12.01 4.00
CA TRP A 447 -15.26 13.25 4.77
C TRP A 447 -13.82 13.76 4.71
N LEU A 448 -12.82 12.91 4.91
CA LEU A 448 -11.41 13.30 4.79
C LEU A 448 -11.08 13.87 3.39
N LEU A 449 -11.60 13.24 2.34
CA LEU A 449 -11.44 13.73 0.97
C LEU A 449 -12.16 15.06 0.70
N SER A 450 -13.21 15.39 1.44
CA SER A 450 -13.92 16.67 1.27
C SER A 450 -13.23 17.83 1.99
N GLN A 451 -12.30 17.54 2.91
CA GLN A 451 -11.58 18.57 3.67
C GLN A 451 -10.21 18.95 3.06
N GLY A 452 -9.60 18.06 2.27
CA GLY A 452 -8.37 18.32 1.52
C GLY A 452 -8.67 18.86 0.13
#